data_AF-A0A1V5B862-F1
#
_entry.id   AF-A0A1V5B862-F1
#
_cell.length_a   1.000
_cell.length_b   1.000
_cell.length_c   1.000
_cell.angle_alpha   90.00
_cell.angle_beta   90.00
_cell.angle_gamma   90.00
#
_symmetry.space_group_name_H-M   'P 1'
#
loop_
_entity.id
_entity.type
_entity.pdbx_description
1 polymer ?
#
loop_
_entity_poly.entity_id
_entity_poly.type
_entity_poly.pdbx_seq_one_letter_code
_entity_poly.pdbx_strand_id
1 'polypeptide(L)'
;MIDHKVTVGGIDVSFDLISFEVQQQVAEADSDPGKIKIVLANPHQKYTNRFFPQTTEIEIIVYNWAYDTEEKRRLAGGHAQTEYLVATGHMTALSSNHEEAEILGECDLGHLADALPKDHDYDALPTTAKEALETILSWHTDEPIRLDWDETLKDKTIERVTYDADMTYQSVVDDIAMIVGAVYYFSEDNVLKFKNPASTEGEYDLDSYISNPDQTASITGFRNSVVVIGNSSDEHIDPDGIVIPAPDPIIAMATDDESIAEVGVLMAPAEYAYNIKTQEEADARADQLLKLYKMHENAETKPIVEGIVPPLMSKVSYTPFVPISASEIAKMNAALSSRLSELQAIEDALAEEHGRAANKVSISSRVYGVVVGKKVTYSIDGLKCELTISPGLLEVNDPITDESISGSVYNLSEEYEE
;
A
#
# COMPACT_ATOMS: atom_id res chain seq x y z
N MET A 1 9.81 -22.47 -15.10
CA MET A 1 11.19 -22.51 -14.54
C MET A 1 11.50 -21.09 -14.13
N ILE A 2 12.01 -20.87 -12.92
CA ILE A 2 12.32 -19.52 -12.44
C ILE A 2 13.82 -19.31 -12.61
N ASP A 3 14.17 -18.17 -13.19
CA ASP A 3 15.54 -17.70 -13.35
C ASP A 3 15.65 -16.29 -12.76
N HIS A 4 16.86 -15.84 -12.47
CA HIS A 4 17.08 -14.58 -11.75
C HIS A 4 18.34 -13.87 -12.24
N LYS A 5 18.32 -12.54 -12.12
CA LYS A 5 19.49 -11.70 -12.28
C LYS A 5 19.58 -10.76 -11.09
N VAL A 6 20.65 -10.89 -10.31
CA VAL A 6 20.95 -10.03 -9.17
C VAL A 6 22.27 -9.31 -9.44
N THR A 7 22.21 -7.98 -9.48
CA THR A 7 23.36 -7.11 -9.67
C THR A 7 23.62 -6.34 -8.39
N VAL A 8 24.87 -6.33 -7.91
CA VAL A 8 25.30 -5.52 -6.77
C VAL A 8 26.54 -4.72 -7.18
N GLY A 9 26.47 -3.40 -7.12
CA GLY A 9 27.54 -2.49 -7.55
C GLY A 9 27.94 -2.69 -9.00
N GLY A 10 26.98 -2.98 -9.88
CA GLY A 10 27.21 -3.30 -11.29
C GLY A 10 27.81 -4.70 -11.55
N ILE A 11 27.98 -5.53 -10.51
CA ILE A 11 28.50 -6.90 -10.64
C ILE A 11 27.34 -7.88 -10.57
N ASP A 12 27.22 -8.72 -11.59
CA ASP A 12 26.31 -9.86 -11.58
C ASP A 12 26.77 -10.90 -10.55
N VAL A 13 25.97 -11.09 -9.50
CA VAL A 13 26.19 -12.04 -8.41
C VAL A 13 25.25 -13.25 -8.48
N SER A 14 24.45 -13.37 -9.54
CA SER A 14 23.38 -14.37 -9.69
C SER A 14 23.85 -15.80 -9.50
N PHE A 15 25.08 -16.12 -9.95
CA PHE A 15 25.64 -17.46 -9.85
C PHE A 15 25.93 -17.90 -8.40
N ASP A 16 26.26 -16.94 -7.53
CA ASP A 16 26.57 -17.22 -6.12
C ASP A 16 25.35 -16.98 -5.22
N LEU A 17 24.19 -16.64 -5.78
CA LEU A 17 22.98 -16.37 -5.01
C LEU A 17 22.47 -17.63 -4.31
N ILE A 18 22.29 -17.55 -3.00
CA ILE A 18 21.60 -18.56 -2.18
C ILE A 18 20.12 -18.20 -2.04
N SER A 19 19.84 -16.95 -1.67
CA SER A 19 18.48 -16.45 -1.52
C SER A 19 18.41 -14.93 -1.57
N PHE A 20 17.22 -14.39 -1.82
CA PHE A 20 16.91 -13.00 -1.49
C PHE A 20 15.53 -12.89 -0.86
N GLU A 21 15.35 -11.82 -0.10
CA GLU A 21 14.08 -11.37 0.45
C GLU A 21 13.93 -9.87 0.19
N VAL A 22 12.79 -9.46 -0.34
CA VAL A 22 12.46 -8.07 -0.61
C VAL A 22 11.11 -7.78 0.01
N GLN A 23 11.02 -6.74 0.84
CA GLN A 23 9.78 -6.26 1.43
C GLN A 23 9.53 -4.83 0.97
N GLN A 24 8.37 -4.57 0.38
CA GLN A 24 7.95 -3.24 -0.06
C GLN A 24 6.50 -2.99 0.35
N GLN A 25 6.17 -1.74 0.61
CA GLN A 25 4.82 -1.31 0.98
C GLN A 25 4.56 0.11 0.50
N VAL A 26 3.28 0.44 0.31
CA VAL A 26 2.85 1.82 0.12
C VAL A 26 2.97 2.55 1.46
N ALA A 27 3.59 3.73 1.45
CA ALA A 27 3.81 4.49 2.66
C ALA A 27 2.52 5.26 3.00
N GLU A 28 1.79 4.79 4.02
CA GLU A 28 0.52 5.44 4.44
C GLU A 28 0.47 5.83 5.93
N ALA A 29 1.44 5.42 6.75
CA ALA A 29 1.52 5.86 8.16
C ALA A 29 2.86 5.57 8.86
N ASP A 30 3.56 4.50 8.47
CA ASP A 30 4.87 4.15 9.00
C ASP A 30 5.90 4.21 7.87
N SER A 31 6.82 5.16 8.01
CA SER A 31 8.00 5.49 7.22
C SER A 31 9.01 4.33 7.06
N ASP A 32 8.58 3.09 6.86
CA ASP A 32 9.49 1.95 6.78
C ASP A 32 10.00 1.79 5.33
N PRO A 33 11.30 2.05 5.06
CA PRO A 33 11.85 1.85 3.74
C PRO A 33 11.69 0.39 3.32
N GLY A 34 11.54 0.18 2.01
CA GLY A 34 11.53 -1.16 1.45
C GLY A 34 12.85 -1.85 1.75
N LYS A 35 12.80 -3.05 2.34
CA LYS A 35 13.99 -3.79 2.81
C LYS A 35 14.39 -4.84 1.80
N ILE A 36 15.68 -4.91 1.52
CA ILE A 36 16.29 -5.89 0.62
C ILE A 36 17.31 -6.69 1.43
N LYS A 37 17.23 -8.01 1.38
CA LYS A 37 18.22 -8.93 1.93
C LYS A 37 18.65 -9.89 0.86
N ILE A 38 19.95 -9.99 0.60
CA ILE A 38 20.54 -10.92 -0.37
C ILE A 38 21.57 -11.77 0.38
N VAL A 39 21.49 -13.09 0.22
CA VAL A 39 22.46 -14.04 0.77
C VAL A 39 23.20 -14.69 -0.39
N LEU A 40 24.52 -14.54 -0.39
CA LEU A 40 25.43 -15.09 -1.39
C LEU A 40 26.34 -16.15 -0.76
N ALA A 41 26.66 -17.18 -1.52
CA ALA A 41 27.80 -18.04 -1.23
C ALA A 41 29.09 -17.21 -1.31
N ASN A 42 29.97 -17.35 -0.32
CA ASN A 42 31.20 -16.56 -0.20
C ASN A 42 32.47 -17.43 -0.30
N PRO A 43 32.63 -18.27 -1.35
CA PRO A 43 33.81 -19.10 -1.49
C PRO A 43 35.05 -18.21 -1.58
N HIS A 44 36.09 -18.57 -0.83
CA HIS A 44 37.35 -17.83 -0.76
C HIS A 44 37.20 -16.34 -0.35
N GLN A 45 36.15 -15.99 0.40
CA GLN A 45 35.90 -14.61 0.86
C GLN A 45 35.77 -13.61 -0.29
N LYS A 46 35.21 -14.04 -1.44
CA LYS A 46 35.02 -13.25 -2.67
C LYS A 46 34.35 -11.88 -2.41
N TYR A 47 33.47 -11.77 -1.41
CA TYR A 47 32.62 -10.60 -1.17
C TYR A 47 32.96 -9.80 0.10
N THR A 48 33.83 -10.30 1.00
CA THR A 48 33.99 -9.80 2.38
C THR A 48 34.38 -8.31 2.52
N ASN A 49 34.97 -7.68 1.51
CA ASN A 49 35.25 -6.23 1.50
C ASN A 49 34.98 -5.61 0.12
N ARG A 50 34.02 -6.17 -0.62
CA ARG A 50 33.85 -5.84 -2.04
C ARG A 50 32.89 -4.68 -2.29
N PHE A 51 31.93 -4.50 -1.39
CA PHE A 51 30.84 -3.54 -1.53
C PHE A 51 30.89 -2.54 -0.38
N PHE A 52 30.51 -1.29 -0.67
CA PHE A 52 30.51 -0.19 0.29
C PHE A 52 29.08 0.29 0.55
N PRO A 53 28.66 0.40 1.83
CA PRO A 53 27.32 0.91 2.16
C PRO A 53 27.02 2.27 1.53
N GLN A 54 25.74 2.55 1.32
CA GLN A 54 25.15 3.81 0.83
C GLN A 54 25.59 4.26 -0.56
N THR A 55 26.45 3.49 -1.24
CA THR A 55 27.00 3.84 -2.56
C THR A 55 26.97 2.69 -3.55
N THR A 56 26.61 1.49 -3.07
CA THR A 56 26.53 0.28 -3.88
C THR A 56 25.08 0.04 -4.25
N GLU A 57 24.73 0.29 -5.51
CA GLU A 57 23.43 -0.02 -6.08
C GLU A 57 23.13 -1.52 -6.07
N ILE A 58 21.86 -1.85 -5.93
CA ILE A 58 21.30 -3.21 -5.98
C ILE A 58 20.19 -3.22 -7.03
N GLU A 59 20.17 -4.26 -7.86
CA GLU A 59 19.09 -4.53 -8.81
C GLU A 59 18.76 -6.04 -8.77
N ILE A 60 17.48 -6.37 -8.59
CA ILE A 60 16.96 -7.73 -8.58
C ILE A 60 15.88 -7.88 -9.65
N ILE A 61 16.12 -8.76 -10.62
CA ILE A 61 15.18 -9.11 -11.68
C ILE A 61 14.91 -10.61 -11.61
N VAL A 62 13.64 -10.99 -11.73
CA VAL A 62 13.20 -12.38 -11.80
C VAL A 62 12.56 -12.66 -13.15
N TYR A 63 12.87 -13.82 -13.70
CA TYR A 63 12.33 -14.30 -14.96
C TYR A 63 11.51 -15.56 -14.72
N ASN A 64 10.22 -15.52 -15.07
CA ASN A 64 9.39 -16.71 -15.10
C ASN A 64 9.30 -17.26 -16.52
N TRP A 65 9.89 -18.43 -16.74
CA TRP A 65 9.74 -19.20 -17.96
C TRP A 65 8.46 -20.03 -17.86
N ALA A 66 7.39 -19.51 -18.46
CA ALA A 66 6.04 -20.09 -18.36
C ALA A 66 5.83 -21.34 -19.23
N TYR A 67 6.70 -21.63 -20.21
CA TYR A 67 6.46 -22.71 -21.18
C TYR A 67 7.67 -23.61 -21.43
N ASP A 68 7.44 -24.92 -21.31
CA ASP A 68 8.39 -26.00 -21.63
C ASP A 68 8.45 -26.34 -23.13
N THR A 69 7.53 -25.80 -23.92
CA THR A 69 7.34 -26.11 -25.34
C THR A 69 6.90 -24.90 -26.14
N GLU A 70 7.38 -24.83 -27.38
CA GLU A 70 7.09 -23.76 -28.34
C GLU A 70 5.60 -23.66 -28.70
N GLU A 71 4.89 -24.79 -28.66
CA GLU A 71 3.46 -24.86 -28.92
C GLU A 71 2.63 -24.19 -27.81
N LYS A 72 2.97 -24.43 -26.53
CA LYS A 72 2.32 -23.75 -25.40
C LYS A 72 2.65 -22.25 -25.37
N ARG A 73 3.89 -21.87 -25.70
CA ARG A 73 4.30 -20.46 -25.86
C ARG A 73 3.45 -19.73 -26.89
N ARG A 74 3.23 -20.35 -28.06
CA ARG A 74 2.48 -19.74 -29.16
C ARG A 74 0.99 -19.62 -28.86
N LEU A 75 0.43 -20.56 -28.09
CA LEU A 75 -0.96 -20.51 -27.62
C LEU A 75 -1.20 -19.40 -26.59
N ALA A 76 -0.17 -19.03 -25.81
CA ALA A 76 -0.25 -18.00 -24.78
C ALA A 76 0.25 -16.61 -25.22
N GLY A 77 0.19 -16.31 -26.52
CA GLY A 77 0.52 -14.97 -27.04
C GLY A 77 2.00 -14.74 -27.37
N GLY A 78 2.86 -15.76 -27.26
CA GLY A 78 4.22 -15.74 -27.82
C GLY A 78 5.35 -15.31 -26.87
N HIS A 79 5.04 -14.91 -25.64
CA HIS A 79 6.06 -14.55 -24.64
C HIS A 79 6.65 -15.83 -24.01
N ALA A 80 7.96 -16.07 -24.23
CA ALA A 80 8.68 -17.22 -23.68
C ALA A 80 9.03 -17.07 -22.19
N GLN A 81 9.05 -15.82 -21.73
CA GLN A 81 9.66 -15.36 -20.50
C GLN A 81 8.92 -14.10 -20.06
N THR A 82 8.46 -14.07 -18.82
CA THR A 82 7.94 -12.85 -18.17
C THR A 82 9.01 -12.33 -17.24
N GLU A 83 9.33 -11.04 -17.37
CA GLU A 83 10.33 -10.35 -16.57
C GLU A 83 9.65 -9.53 -15.48
N TYR A 84 10.13 -9.65 -14.26
CA TYR A 84 9.68 -8.91 -13.10
C TYR A 84 10.86 -8.19 -12.48
N LEU A 85 10.85 -6.85 -12.53
CA LEU A 85 11.73 -6.05 -11.69
C LEU A 85 11.22 -6.18 -10.25
N VAL A 86 12.01 -6.79 -9.38
CA VAL A 86 11.59 -7.05 -7.98
C VAL A 86 11.90 -5.85 -7.11
N ALA A 87 13.14 -5.35 -7.18
CA ALA A 87 13.55 -4.14 -6.48
C ALA A 87 14.85 -3.59 -7.05
N THR A 88 14.99 -2.28 -6.89
CA THR A 88 16.23 -1.51 -6.98
C THR A 88 16.41 -0.70 -5.70
N GLY A 89 17.66 -0.48 -5.28
CA GLY A 89 17.96 0.29 -4.08
C GLY A 89 19.46 0.33 -3.79
N HIS A 90 19.80 0.69 -2.55
CA HIS A 90 21.19 0.85 -2.11
C HIS A 90 21.53 -0.08 -0.96
N MET A 91 22.75 -0.62 -0.98
CA MET A 91 23.24 -1.45 0.10
C MET A 91 23.43 -0.62 1.37
N THR A 92 22.84 -1.03 2.49
CA THR A 92 23.01 -0.38 3.80
C THR A 92 24.02 -1.10 4.69
N ALA A 93 24.17 -2.41 4.52
CA ALA A 93 25.15 -3.18 5.28
C ALA A 93 25.64 -4.43 4.54
N LEU A 94 26.86 -4.85 4.88
CA LEU A 94 27.45 -6.12 4.46
C LEU A 94 27.95 -6.86 5.70
N SER A 95 27.43 -8.05 5.94
CA SER A 95 27.95 -9.00 6.92
C SER A 95 28.48 -10.21 6.16
N SER A 96 29.65 -10.72 6.51
CA SER A 96 30.16 -11.92 5.85
C SER A 96 30.97 -12.81 6.77
N ASN A 97 30.91 -14.11 6.50
CA ASN A 97 31.75 -15.13 7.09
C ASN A 97 32.46 -15.91 5.96
N HIS A 98 33.02 -17.08 6.27
CA HIS A 98 33.80 -17.89 5.32
C HIS A 98 32.93 -18.70 4.34
N GLU A 99 31.64 -18.81 4.59
CA GLU A 99 30.67 -19.58 3.80
C GLU A 99 29.69 -18.67 3.07
N GLU A 100 29.27 -17.58 3.70
CA GLU A 100 28.19 -16.72 3.24
C GLU A 100 28.52 -15.22 3.37
N ALA A 101 27.92 -14.44 2.49
CA ALA A 101 27.88 -12.98 2.56
C ALA A 101 26.41 -12.54 2.52
N GLU A 102 26.00 -11.81 3.54
CA GLU A 102 24.67 -11.21 3.68
C GLU A 102 24.78 -9.71 3.38
N ILE A 103 24.05 -9.29 2.35
CA ILE A 103 23.92 -7.91 1.90
C ILE A 103 22.52 -7.45 2.32
N LEU A 104 22.48 -6.37 3.09
CA LEU A 104 21.25 -5.65 3.40
C LEU A 104 21.21 -4.38 2.58
N GLY A 105 20.04 -4.04 2.07
CA GLY A 105 19.79 -2.82 1.31
C GLY A 105 18.40 -2.29 1.57
N GLU A 106 18.18 -1.06 1.13
CA GLU A 106 16.93 -0.34 1.27
C GLU A 106 16.61 0.40 -0.04
N CYS A 107 15.34 0.71 -0.28
CA CYS A 107 14.98 1.67 -1.33
C CYS A 107 15.29 3.10 -0.91
N ASP A 108 15.19 4.05 -1.85
CA ASP A 108 15.56 5.44 -1.62
C ASP A 108 14.61 6.18 -0.67
N LEU A 109 13.55 5.52 -0.18
CA LEU A 109 12.74 6.05 0.92
C LEU A 109 13.59 6.35 2.15
N GLY A 110 14.66 5.57 2.40
CA GLY A 110 15.59 5.84 3.50
C GLY A 110 16.28 7.21 3.38
N HIS A 111 16.54 7.67 2.16
CA HIS A 111 17.13 9.00 1.90
C HIS A 111 16.15 10.15 2.18
N LEU A 112 14.83 9.89 2.19
CA LEU A 112 13.87 10.91 2.60
C LEU A 112 13.97 11.26 4.10
N ALA A 113 14.60 10.41 4.91
CA ALA A 113 14.81 10.70 6.33
C ALA A 113 15.87 11.79 6.57
N ASP A 114 16.63 12.19 5.55
CA ASP A 114 17.63 13.25 5.67
C ASP A 114 16.97 14.63 5.87
N ALA A 115 17.69 15.50 6.59
CA ALA A 115 17.24 16.86 6.87
C ALA A 115 17.34 17.76 5.63
N LEU A 116 16.43 18.73 5.52
CA LEU A 116 16.49 19.75 4.49
C LEU A 116 17.72 20.67 4.67
N PRO A 117 18.31 21.19 3.58
CA PRO A 117 19.55 21.96 3.64
C PRO A 117 19.36 23.37 4.22
N LYS A 118 20.24 23.79 5.13
CA LYS A 118 20.14 25.07 5.87
C LYS A 118 20.27 26.34 5.01
N ASP A 119 20.92 26.23 3.87
CA ASP A 119 21.31 27.39 3.06
C ASP A 119 20.35 27.69 1.89
N HIS A 120 19.20 27.01 1.83
CA HIS A 120 18.20 27.19 0.79
C HIS A 120 17.14 28.24 1.16
N ASP A 121 16.63 28.95 0.15
CA ASP A 121 15.59 29.96 0.30
C ASP A 121 14.20 29.32 0.22
N TYR A 122 13.68 28.93 1.38
CA TYR A 122 12.36 28.33 1.54
C TYR A 122 11.21 29.31 1.25
N ASP A 123 11.44 30.61 1.39
CA ASP A 123 10.45 31.66 1.10
C ASP A 123 10.22 31.84 -0.41
N ALA A 124 11.14 31.36 -1.25
CA ALA A 124 11.10 31.45 -2.70
C ALA A 124 10.50 30.20 -3.37
N LEU A 125 9.92 29.27 -2.60
CA LEU A 125 9.32 28.06 -3.16
C LEU A 125 8.13 28.38 -4.09
N PRO A 126 7.95 27.58 -5.16
CA PRO A 126 6.76 27.66 -6.01
C PRO A 126 5.48 27.51 -5.20
N THR A 127 4.39 28.08 -5.73
CA THR A 127 3.09 28.06 -5.06
C THR A 127 2.32 26.78 -5.28
N THR A 128 2.69 25.95 -6.26
CA THR A 128 2.00 24.67 -6.55
C THR A 128 2.68 23.53 -5.81
N ALA A 129 1.90 22.56 -5.33
CA ALA A 129 2.39 21.43 -4.57
C ALA A 129 3.40 20.59 -5.37
N LYS A 130 3.11 20.34 -6.65
CA LYS A 130 4.01 19.59 -7.53
C LYS A 130 5.36 20.28 -7.73
N GLU A 131 5.36 21.55 -8.14
CA GLU A 131 6.62 22.27 -8.42
C GLU A 131 7.44 22.49 -7.15
N ALA A 132 6.79 22.71 -6.01
CA ALA A 132 7.45 22.80 -4.72
C ALA A 132 8.15 21.49 -4.35
N LEU A 133 7.46 20.35 -4.51
CA LEU A 133 8.05 19.03 -4.27
C LEU A 133 9.24 18.76 -5.20
N GLU A 134 9.08 18.99 -6.51
CA GLU A 134 10.16 18.83 -7.49
C GLU A 134 11.38 19.70 -7.14
N THR A 135 11.13 20.94 -6.71
CA THR A 135 12.19 21.85 -6.29
C THR A 135 12.92 21.33 -5.05
N ILE A 136 12.19 20.92 -4.03
CA ILE A 136 12.77 20.42 -2.78
C ILE A 136 13.56 19.13 -3.04
N LEU A 137 12.99 18.14 -3.73
CA LEU A 137 13.68 16.90 -4.07
C LEU A 137 14.96 17.14 -4.90
N SER A 138 14.99 18.19 -5.72
CA SER A 138 16.20 18.55 -6.48
C SER A 138 17.37 19.02 -5.61
N TRP A 139 17.13 19.39 -4.36
CA TRP A 139 18.17 19.78 -3.42
C TRP A 139 18.91 18.59 -2.82
N HIS A 140 18.40 17.37 -3.00
CA HIS A 140 19.09 16.15 -2.62
C HIS A 140 20.26 15.90 -3.59
N THR A 141 21.46 16.35 -3.20
CA THR A 141 22.63 16.43 -4.11
C THR A 141 23.36 15.11 -4.31
N ASP A 142 23.26 14.19 -3.35
CA ASP A 142 24.05 12.95 -3.38
C ASP A 142 23.44 11.94 -4.37
N GLU A 143 22.10 11.82 -4.38
CA GLU A 143 21.34 11.01 -5.34
C GLU A 143 19.99 11.65 -5.68
N PRO A 144 19.76 12.10 -6.92
CA PRO A 144 18.51 12.77 -7.27
C PRO A 144 17.30 11.84 -7.16
N ILE A 145 16.38 12.16 -6.25
CA ILE A 145 15.13 11.41 -6.09
C ILE A 145 14.23 11.70 -7.28
N ARG A 146 13.92 10.65 -8.04
CA ARG A 146 13.07 10.76 -9.23
C ARG A 146 11.61 10.74 -8.79
N LEU A 147 10.86 11.77 -9.17
CA LEU A 147 9.43 11.87 -8.94
C LEU A 147 8.66 11.44 -10.19
N ASP A 148 7.62 10.62 -10.00
CA ASP A 148 6.56 10.38 -10.98
C ASP A 148 5.21 10.79 -10.38
N TRP A 149 4.65 11.86 -10.92
CA TRP A 149 3.44 12.50 -10.44
C TRP A 149 2.25 12.11 -11.32
N ASP A 150 1.24 11.48 -10.71
CA ASP A 150 -0.01 11.13 -11.36
C ASP A 150 -0.79 12.37 -11.82
N GLU A 151 -1.00 12.50 -13.12
CA GLU A 151 -1.70 13.63 -13.73
C GLU A 151 -3.17 13.75 -13.30
N THR A 152 -3.76 12.71 -12.74
CA THR A 152 -5.12 12.73 -12.20
C THR A 152 -5.22 13.42 -10.84
N LEU A 153 -4.09 13.61 -10.14
CA LEU A 153 -4.05 14.39 -8.91
C LEU A 153 -4.28 15.87 -9.23
N LYS A 154 -5.19 16.49 -8.47
CA LYS A 154 -5.38 17.93 -8.55
C LYS A 154 -4.19 18.60 -7.90
N ASP A 155 -3.35 19.26 -8.70
CA ASP A 155 -2.30 20.11 -8.20
C ASP A 155 -2.93 21.28 -7.43
N LYS A 156 -2.61 21.38 -6.13
CA LYS A 156 -3.17 22.39 -5.24
C LYS A 156 -2.11 23.43 -4.93
N THR A 157 -2.58 24.65 -4.69
CA THR A 157 -1.72 25.71 -4.19
C THR A 157 -1.35 25.42 -2.74
N ILE A 158 -0.07 25.51 -2.39
CA ILE A 158 0.39 25.44 -1.01
C ILE A 158 0.36 26.85 -0.42
N GLU A 159 -0.49 27.08 0.57
CA GLU A 159 -0.47 28.33 1.33
C GLU A 159 0.72 28.32 2.29
N ARG A 160 1.86 28.82 1.78
CA ARG A 160 3.05 29.22 2.52
C ARG A 160 3.35 28.34 3.74
N VAL A 161 3.43 27.03 3.50
CA VAL A 161 4.01 26.10 4.46
C VAL A 161 5.48 26.49 4.60
N THR A 162 5.87 26.98 5.77
CA THR A 162 7.27 27.26 6.06
C THR A 162 7.97 25.92 6.28
N TYR A 163 8.47 25.32 5.20
CA TYR A 163 9.49 24.29 5.30
C TYR A 163 10.78 24.94 5.80
N ASP A 164 11.51 24.25 6.65
CA ASP A 164 12.79 24.70 7.16
C ASP A 164 13.76 23.52 7.32
N ALA A 165 14.99 23.84 7.70
CA ALA A 165 16.05 22.84 7.81
C ALA A 165 15.95 21.92 9.04
N ASP A 166 14.96 22.12 9.91
CA ASP A 166 14.65 21.20 11.00
C ASP A 166 13.68 20.10 10.52
N MET A 167 13.10 20.23 9.32
CA MET A 167 12.28 19.21 8.67
C MET A 167 13.12 18.24 7.82
N THR A 168 12.57 17.05 7.59
CA THR A 168 13.13 16.05 6.66
C THR A 168 12.46 16.14 5.29
N TYR A 169 13.10 15.63 4.23
CA TYR A 169 12.45 15.48 2.93
C TYR A 169 11.15 14.67 3.04
N GLN A 170 11.13 13.68 3.92
CA GLN A 170 9.95 12.88 4.18
C GLN A 170 8.80 13.72 4.74
N SER A 171 9.08 14.62 5.68
CA SER A 171 8.06 15.49 6.27
C SER A 171 7.39 16.37 5.20
N VAL A 172 8.15 16.80 4.19
CA VAL A 172 7.63 17.53 3.04
C VAL A 172 6.78 16.64 2.14
N VAL A 173 7.26 15.43 1.85
CA VAL A 173 6.53 14.44 1.05
C VAL A 173 5.19 14.09 1.70
N ASP A 174 5.18 13.86 3.02
CA ASP A 174 3.97 13.60 3.81
C ASP A 174 2.98 14.77 3.75
N ASP A 175 3.46 15.99 3.99
CA ASP A 175 2.64 17.20 3.95
C ASP A 175 2.04 17.43 2.55
N ILE A 176 2.85 17.30 1.50
CA ILE A 176 2.38 17.48 0.12
C ILE A 176 1.40 16.37 -0.28
N ALA A 177 1.69 15.11 0.06
CA ALA A 177 0.77 13.99 -0.18
C ALA A 177 -0.57 14.22 0.52
N MET A 178 -0.54 14.71 1.77
CA MET A 178 -1.72 15.08 2.54
C MET A 178 -2.52 16.21 1.86
N ILE A 179 -1.85 17.25 1.38
CA ILE A 179 -2.49 18.38 0.69
C ILE A 179 -3.22 17.91 -0.57
N VAL A 180 -2.56 17.12 -1.43
CA VAL A 180 -3.16 16.69 -2.70
C VAL A 180 -4.05 15.46 -2.58
N GLY A 181 -4.02 14.76 -1.43
CA GLY A 181 -4.75 13.51 -1.20
C GLY A 181 -4.17 12.35 -1.99
N ALA A 182 -2.83 12.31 -2.13
CA ALA A 182 -2.11 11.25 -2.83
C ALA A 182 -1.66 10.16 -1.86
N VAL A 183 -1.51 8.94 -2.39
CA VAL A 183 -0.67 7.91 -1.80
C VAL A 183 0.72 8.01 -2.44
N TYR A 184 1.77 7.76 -1.66
CA TYR A 184 3.12 7.77 -2.19
C TYR A 184 3.91 6.52 -1.79
N TYR A 185 4.83 6.12 -2.66
CA TYR A 185 5.70 4.96 -2.45
C TYR A 185 6.87 4.98 -3.42
N PHE A 186 7.91 4.20 -3.14
CA PHE A 186 8.95 3.92 -4.13
C PHE A 186 8.58 2.67 -4.91
N SER A 187 8.49 2.79 -6.23
CA SER A 187 8.29 1.65 -7.13
C SER A 187 9.53 0.76 -7.20
N GLU A 188 9.39 -0.38 -7.85
CA GLU A 188 10.43 -1.41 -8.00
C GLU A 188 11.66 -0.91 -8.77
N ASP A 189 11.54 0.20 -9.50
CA ASP A 189 12.61 0.93 -10.20
C ASP A 189 13.14 2.16 -9.42
N ASN A 190 12.85 2.24 -8.12
CA ASN A 190 13.30 3.30 -7.20
C ASN A 190 12.79 4.70 -7.57
N VAL A 191 11.61 4.80 -8.19
CA VAL A 191 10.97 6.09 -8.47
C VAL A 191 9.94 6.40 -7.40
N LEU A 192 10.00 7.59 -6.82
CA LEU A 192 8.97 8.09 -5.91
C LEU A 192 7.69 8.35 -6.70
N LYS A 193 6.69 7.50 -6.51
CA LYS A 193 5.36 7.61 -7.10
C LYS A 193 4.49 8.47 -6.20
N PHE A 194 3.84 9.48 -6.78
CA PHE A 194 2.72 10.19 -6.19
C PHE A 194 1.48 9.81 -6.99
N LYS A 195 0.59 9.02 -6.40
CA LYS A 195 -0.55 8.43 -7.10
C LYS A 195 -1.86 8.87 -6.47
N ASN A 196 -2.87 9.05 -7.30
CA ASN A 196 -4.23 9.05 -6.81
C ASN A 196 -4.49 7.69 -6.16
N PRO A 197 -5.05 7.58 -4.93
CA PRO A 197 -5.39 6.28 -4.34
C PRO A 197 -6.28 5.43 -5.27
N ALA A 198 -7.00 6.11 -6.17
CA ALA A 198 -7.84 5.49 -7.16
C ALA A 198 -7.07 4.99 -8.42
N SER A 199 -5.85 5.44 -8.69
CA SER A 199 -5.12 4.93 -9.85
C SER A 199 -4.50 3.55 -9.59
N THR A 200 -4.36 2.73 -10.63
CA THR A 200 -3.82 1.37 -10.52
C THR A 200 -2.84 1.08 -11.67
N GLU A 201 -1.87 0.19 -11.44
CA GLU A 201 -0.75 -0.10 -12.34
C GLU A 201 -0.96 -1.35 -13.23
N GLY A 202 -2.13 -1.98 -13.15
CA GLY A 202 -2.47 -3.15 -13.96
C GLY A 202 -3.45 -4.08 -13.27
N GLU A 203 -3.83 -5.16 -13.95
CA GLU A 203 -4.75 -6.18 -13.44
C GLU A 203 -4.15 -7.58 -13.58
N TYR A 204 -4.20 -8.36 -12.50
CA TYR A 204 -3.62 -9.70 -12.43
C TYR A 204 -4.61 -10.72 -11.87
N ASP A 205 -4.75 -11.85 -12.55
CA ASP A 205 -5.45 -13.04 -12.04
C ASP A 205 -4.45 -13.98 -11.37
N LEU A 206 -4.58 -14.16 -10.06
CA LEU A 206 -3.65 -14.94 -9.25
C LEU A 206 -4.08 -16.40 -9.09
N ASP A 207 -5.21 -16.83 -9.65
CA ASP A 207 -5.76 -18.19 -9.48
C ASP A 207 -4.74 -19.30 -9.80
N SER A 208 -3.95 -19.09 -10.85
CA SER A 208 -2.96 -20.09 -11.29
C SER A 208 -1.67 -20.09 -10.47
N TYR A 209 -1.50 -19.12 -9.57
CA TYR A 209 -0.27 -18.88 -8.82
C TYR A 209 -0.46 -19.03 -7.31
N ILE A 210 -1.69 -19.09 -6.80
CA ILE A 210 -1.95 -19.07 -5.37
C ILE A 210 -1.55 -20.38 -4.70
N SER A 211 -0.72 -20.27 -3.65
CA SER A 211 -0.33 -21.40 -2.80
C SER A 211 -0.99 -21.32 -1.43
N ASN A 212 -1.25 -20.10 -0.94
CA ASN A 212 -2.05 -19.87 0.26
C ASN A 212 -3.12 -18.81 -0.03
N PRO A 213 -4.40 -19.21 -0.22
CA PRO A 213 -5.50 -18.28 -0.28
C PRO A 213 -5.85 -17.79 1.13
N ASP A 214 -5.40 -16.59 1.48
CA ASP A 214 -5.84 -15.91 2.70
C ASP A 214 -7.15 -15.17 2.44
N GLN A 215 -8.00 -15.00 3.45
CA GLN A 215 -9.22 -14.17 3.41
C GLN A 215 -9.41 -13.40 4.72
N THR A 216 -8.32 -13.14 5.45
CA THR A 216 -8.39 -12.48 6.76
C THR A 216 -8.91 -11.04 6.63
N ALA A 217 -10.01 -10.75 7.32
CA ALA A 217 -10.61 -9.42 7.42
C ALA A 217 -9.97 -8.62 8.57
N SER A 218 -9.76 -7.31 8.39
CA SER A 218 -9.23 -6.41 9.43
C SER A 218 -10.31 -5.44 9.89
N ILE A 219 -10.47 -5.30 11.22
CA ILE A 219 -11.41 -4.35 11.84
C ILE A 219 -11.02 -2.89 11.59
N THR A 220 -9.76 -2.64 11.21
CA THR A 220 -9.21 -1.28 11.04
C THR A 220 -9.93 -0.52 9.94
N GLY A 221 -10.32 -1.18 8.84
CA GLY A 221 -11.05 -0.53 7.76
C GLY A 221 -12.55 -0.34 8.00
N PHE A 222 -13.10 -0.96 9.05
CA PHE A 222 -14.49 -0.78 9.46
C PHE A 222 -14.68 0.42 10.40
N ARG A 223 -13.66 1.27 10.58
CA ARG A 223 -13.78 2.52 11.35
C ARG A 223 -14.66 3.50 10.61
N ASN A 224 -15.93 3.57 11.03
CA ASN A 224 -17.00 4.30 10.36
C ASN A 224 -17.35 5.65 11.02
N SER A 225 -16.52 6.10 11.97
CA SER A 225 -16.64 7.41 12.58
C SER A 225 -15.25 7.98 12.84
N VAL A 226 -14.95 9.14 12.26
CA VAL A 226 -13.66 9.81 12.41
C VAL A 226 -13.85 11.21 12.96
N VAL A 227 -12.84 11.68 13.70
CA VAL A 227 -12.82 13.02 14.30
C VAL A 227 -11.50 13.69 13.96
N VAL A 228 -11.59 14.89 13.39
CA VAL A 228 -10.45 15.76 13.07
C VAL A 228 -10.55 17.01 13.93
N ILE A 229 -9.45 17.34 14.60
CA ILE A 229 -9.35 18.49 15.49
C ILE A 229 -8.33 19.46 14.89
N GLY A 230 -8.83 20.55 14.31
CA GLY A 230 -8.07 21.67 13.77
C GLY A 230 -7.84 22.78 14.78
N ASN A 231 -7.03 23.77 14.40
CA ASN A 231 -6.66 24.90 15.25
C ASN A 231 -7.19 26.20 14.65
N SER A 232 -8.21 26.80 15.28
CA SER A 232 -8.78 28.07 14.82
C SER A 232 -7.73 29.19 14.91
N SER A 233 -7.51 29.89 13.81
CA SER A 233 -6.58 31.01 13.71
C SER A 233 -7.22 32.36 14.06
N ASP A 234 -8.33 32.37 14.79
CA ASP A 234 -8.94 33.62 15.23
C ASP A 234 -8.04 34.25 16.32
N GLU A 235 -7.23 35.23 15.93
CA GLU A 235 -6.44 36.03 16.86
C GLU A 235 -7.38 36.69 17.89
N HIS A 236 -7.41 36.17 19.11
CA HIS A 236 -7.98 36.90 20.23
C HIS A 236 -6.92 37.88 20.73
N ILE A 237 -7.12 39.17 20.42
CA ILE A 237 -6.37 40.26 21.03
C ILE A 237 -7.03 40.52 22.39
N ASP A 238 -6.37 40.13 23.47
CA ASP A 238 -6.74 40.54 24.82
C ASP A 238 -6.85 42.09 24.89
N PRO A 239 -7.74 42.69 25.70
CA PRO A 239 -7.72 44.14 25.98
C PRO A 239 -6.34 44.74 26.29
N ASP A 240 -5.35 43.96 26.74
CA ASP A 240 -3.96 44.37 26.96
C ASP A 240 -3.02 44.22 25.73
N GLY A 241 -3.53 43.78 24.57
CA GLY A 241 -2.80 43.68 23.30
C GLY A 241 -1.99 42.40 23.10
N ILE A 242 -2.23 41.36 23.90
CA ILE A 242 -1.56 40.06 23.81
C ILE A 242 -2.38 39.14 22.90
N VAL A 243 -1.74 38.55 21.89
CA VAL A 243 -2.34 37.53 21.02
C VAL A 243 -2.37 36.20 21.78
N ILE A 244 -3.56 35.72 22.10
CA ILE A 244 -3.79 34.43 22.76
C ILE A 244 -4.37 33.46 21.71
N PRO A 245 -3.91 32.20 21.62
CA PRO A 245 -4.55 31.20 20.77
C PRO A 245 -6.04 31.11 21.07
N ALA A 246 -6.87 31.02 20.03
CA ALA A 246 -8.32 30.93 20.18
C ALA A 246 -8.71 29.75 21.10
N PRO A 247 -9.70 29.94 22.00
CA PRO A 247 -10.07 28.93 22.98
C PRO A 247 -10.86 27.74 22.40
N ASP A 248 -11.45 27.89 21.20
CA ASP A 248 -12.34 26.90 20.63
C ASP A 248 -11.66 26.14 19.47
N PRO A 249 -11.33 24.85 19.64
CA PRO A 249 -10.79 24.04 18.56
C PRO A 249 -11.83 23.84 17.46
N ILE A 250 -11.37 23.76 16.22
CA ILE A 250 -12.22 23.39 15.08
C ILE A 250 -12.38 21.88 15.16
N ILE A 251 -13.60 21.37 15.25
CA ILE A 251 -13.86 19.93 15.32
C ILE A 251 -14.73 19.56 14.14
N ALA A 252 -14.22 18.67 13.30
CA ALA A 252 -14.97 18.04 12.23
C ALA A 252 -15.16 16.56 12.51
N MET A 253 -16.30 16.03 12.10
CA MET A 253 -16.65 14.64 12.26
C MET A 253 -17.25 14.15 10.95
N ALA A 254 -16.75 13.01 10.45
CA ALA A 254 -17.35 12.31 9.33
C ALA A 254 -17.78 10.92 9.79
N THR A 255 -18.97 10.52 9.38
CA THR A 255 -19.55 9.21 9.68
C THR A 255 -19.97 8.51 8.41
N ASP A 256 -19.88 7.20 8.43
CA ASP A 256 -20.47 6.34 7.42
C ASP A 256 -21.72 5.69 7.99
N ASP A 257 -22.86 6.33 7.78
CA ASP A 257 -24.15 5.90 8.34
C ASP A 257 -24.57 4.51 7.83
N GLU A 258 -24.17 4.13 6.62
CA GLU A 258 -24.44 2.79 6.05
C GLU A 258 -23.63 1.73 6.80
N SER A 259 -22.32 1.95 6.98
CA SER A 259 -21.48 1.06 7.78
C SER A 259 -21.90 1.04 9.27
N ILE A 260 -22.30 2.16 9.85
CA ILE A 260 -22.78 2.20 11.25
C ILE A 260 -24.04 1.35 11.42
N ALA A 261 -24.95 1.39 10.45
CA ALA A 261 -26.15 0.56 10.45
C ALA A 261 -25.81 -0.94 10.31
N GLU A 262 -24.69 -1.28 9.69
CA GLU A 262 -24.24 -2.65 9.45
C GLU A 262 -23.42 -3.25 10.60
N VAL A 263 -22.41 -2.52 11.10
CA VAL A 263 -21.43 -3.03 12.08
C VAL A 263 -21.42 -2.29 13.42
N GLY A 264 -22.28 -1.28 13.60
CA GLY A 264 -22.30 -0.42 14.78
C GLY A 264 -21.21 0.64 14.76
N VAL A 265 -21.21 1.55 15.75
CA VAL A 265 -20.27 2.70 15.76
C VAL A 265 -18.86 2.25 16.14
N LEU A 266 -17.93 2.37 15.20
CA LEU A 266 -16.51 2.09 15.36
C LEU A 266 -15.70 3.37 15.14
N MET A 267 -15.40 4.07 16.23
CA MET A 267 -14.68 5.35 16.19
C MET A 267 -13.18 5.15 15.98
N ALA A 268 -12.60 5.88 15.04
CA ALA A 268 -11.16 5.98 14.83
C ALA A 268 -10.48 6.84 15.92
N PRO A 269 -9.16 6.69 16.14
CA PRO A 269 -8.40 7.67 16.91
C PRO A 269 -8.58 9.09 16.36
N ALA A 270 -8.68 10.07 17.24
CA ALA A 270 -8.80 11.47 16.82
C ALA A 270 -7.51 11.95 16.16
N GLU A 271 -7.63 12.59 14.99
CA GLU A 271 -6.53 13.25 14.30
C GLU A 271 -6.40 14.71 14.76
N TYR A 272 -5.20 15.12 15.13
CA TYR A 272 -4.90 16.52 15.48
C TYR A 272 -4.15 17.18 14.32
N ALA A 273 -4.83 18.07 13.59
CA ALA A 273 -4.33 18.70 12.38
C ALA A 273 -4.12 20.21 12.61
N TYR A 274 -2.95 20.59 13.13
CA TYR A 274 -2.65 21.97 13.54
C TYR A 274 -2.63 22.99 12.38
N ASN A 275 -2.48 22.51 11.14
CA ASN A 275 -2.47 23.29 9.91
C ASN A 275 -3.89 23.64 9.40
N ILE A 276 -4.93 22.94 9.86
CA ILE A 276 -6.32 23.22 9.48
C ILE A 276 -6.84 24.41 10.26
N LYS A 277 -7.21 25.47 9.52
CA LYS A 277 -7.57 26.79 10.08
C LYS A 277 -9.05 27.12 9.93
N THR A 278 -9.77 26.39 9.09
CA THR A 278 -11.20 26.62 8.81
C THR A 278 -12.03 25.36 9.02
N GLN A 279 -13.33 25.53 9.28
CA GLN A 279 -14.25 24.39 9.42
C GLN A 279 -14.40 23.60 8.11
N GLU A 280 -14.42 24.28 6.96
CA GLU A 280 -14.55 23.63 5.64
C GLU A 280 -13.36 22.71 5.34
N GLU A 281 -12.14 23.14 5.69
CA GLU A 281 -10.93 22.30 5.59
C GLU A 281 -10.98 21.12 6.56
N ALA A 282 -11.48 21.33 7.79
CA ALA A 282 -11.64 20.27 8.78
C ALA A 282 -12.64 19.21 8.32
N ASP A 283 -13.79 19.64 7.77
CA ASP A 283 -14.83 18.76 7.25
C ASP A 283 -14.31 17.96 6.04
N ALA A 284 -13.62 18.63 5.11
CA ALA A 284 -12.98 17.97 3.98
C ALA A 284 -11.91 16.95 4.43
N ARG A 285 -11.16 17.25 5.50
CA ARG A 285 -10.19 16.32 6.08
C ARG A 285 -10.85 15.13 6.74
N ALA A 286 -11.94 15.35 7.48
CA ALA A 286 -12.70 14.25 8.08
C ALA A 286 -13.25 13.31 7.00
N ASP A 287 -13.76 13.84 5.90
CA ASP A 287 -14.19 13.02 4.75
C ASP A 287 -13.04 12.25 4.10
N GLN A 288 -11.87 12.86 3.96
CA GLN A 288 -10.67 12.19 3.45
C GLN A 288 -10.19 11.08 4.40
N LEU A 289 -10.19 11.33 5.70
CA LEU A 289 -9.79 10.37 6.72
C LEU A 289 -10.77 9.20 6.78
N LEU A 290 -12.07 9.46 6.69
CA LEU A 290 -13.09 8.40 6.61
C LEU A 290 -12.88 7.55 5.35
N LYS A 291 -12.59 8.18 4.20
CA LYS A 291 -12.21 7.45 2.98
C LYS A 291 -10.94 6.65 3.17
N LEU A 292 -9.93 7.16 3.87
CA LEU A 292 -8.71 6.42 4.20
C LEU A 292 -9.01 5.15 4.98
N TYR A 293 -9.84 5.21 6.02
CA TYR A 293 -10.25 4.00 6.73
C TYR A 293 -11.00 3.02 5.84
N LYS A 294 -11.92 3.49 4.99
CA LYS A 294 -12.57 2.63 3.98
C LYS A 294 -11.57 1.99 3.02
N MET A 295 -10.52 2.71 2.62
CA MET A 295 -9.42 2.17 1.82
C MET A 295 -8.63 1.08 2.54
N HIS A 296 -8.79 0.87 3.85
CA HIS A 296 -8.18 -0.21 4.61
C HIS A 296 -9.14 -1.35 4.95
N GLU A 297 -10.35 -1.36 4.38
CA GLU A 297 -11.28 -2.46 4.58
C GLU A 297 -10.62 -3.76 4.13
N ASN A 298 -10.42 -4.68 5.08
CA ASN A 298 -9.77 -5.97 4.87
C ASN A 298 -8.31 -5.90 4.38
N ALA A 299 -7.59 -4.79 4.63
CA ALA A 299 -6.18 -4.59 4.23
C ALA A 299 -5.16 -5.55 4.88
N GLU A 300 -5.59 -6.52 5.69
CA GLU A 300 -4.74 -7.60 6.23
C GLU A 300 -4.87 -8.91 5.46
N THR A 301 -5.53 -8.90 4.30
CA THR A 301 -5.62 -10.08 3.44
C THR A 301 -4.25 -10.37 2.82
N LYS A 302 -3.61 -11.48 3.24
CA LYS A 302 -2.22 -11.81 2.88
C LYS A 302 -2.06 -13.11 2.08
N PRO A 303 -2.51 -13.19 0.82
CA PRO A 303 -2.33 -14.40 0.03
C PRO A 303 -0.86 -14.58 -0.35
N ILE A 304 -0.46 -15.84 -0.49
CA ILE A 304 0.88 -16.21 -0.99
C ILE A 304 0.72 -16.76 -2.40
N VAL A 305 1.47 -16.18 -3.33
CA VAL A 305 1.56 -16.61 -4.73
C VAL A 305 2.97 -17.10 -5.07
N GLU A 306 3.07 -18.01 -6.03
CA GLU A 306 4.34 -18.60 -6.48
C GLU A 306 4.56 -18.32 -7.96
N GLY A 307 5.77 -17.89 -8.32
CA GLY A 307 6.15 -17.66 -9.72
C GLY A 307 5.60 -16.37 -10.38
N ILE A 308 4.91 -15.52 -9.63
CA ILE A 308 4.49 -14.18 -10.08
C ILE A 308 4.84 -13.14 -9.02
N VAL A 309 5.21 -11.94 -9.47
CA VAL A 309 5.46 -10.78 -8.60
C VAL A 309 4.67 -9.59 -9.15
N PRO A 310 3.41 -9.42 -8.74
CA PRO A 310 2.64 -8.23 -9.08
C PRO A 310 3.35 -6.96 -8.55
N PRO A 311 3.38 -5.86 -9.31
CA PRO A 311 3.84 -4.57 -8.82
C PRO A 311 2.93 -4.00 -7.72
N LEU A 312 3.45 -3.09 -6.91
CA LEU A 312 2.61 -2.27 -6.02
C LEU A 312 1.53 -1.52 -6.82
N MET A 313 0.39 -1.21 -6.18
CA MET A 313 -0.78 -0.57 -6.80
C MET A 313 -1.43 -1.33 -7.96
N SER A 314 -1.09 -2.62 -8.15
CA SER A 314 -1.76 -3.47 -9.13
C SER A 314 -3.08 -4.02 -8.57
N LYS A 315 -4.13 -4.06 -9.39
CA LYS A 315 -5.36 -4.80 -9.07
C LYS A 315 -5.08 -6.30 -9.18
N VAL A 316 -5.51 -7.05 -8.19
CA VAL A 316 -5.38 -8.50 -8.14
C VAL A 316 -6.72 -9.15 -7.84
N SER A 317 -6.92 -10.35 -8.38
CA SER A 317 -8.07 -11.18 -8.04
C SER A 317 -7.67 -12.65 -7.87
N TYR A 318 -8.35 -13.36 -6.98
CA TYR A 318 -8.18 -14.81 -6.82
C TYR A 318 -9.37 -15.48 -6.16
N THR A 319 -9.48 -16.77 -6.39
CA THR A 319 -10.47 -17.65 -5.80
C THR A 319 -9.87 -18.31 -4.56
N PRO A 320 -10.41 -18.08 -3.35
CA PRO A 320 -9.84 -18.61 -2.12
C PRO A 320 -10.03 -20.11 -1.96
N PHE A 321 -10.93 -20.69 -2.75
CA PHE A 321 -11.20 -22.10 -2.78
C PHE A 321 -10.92 -22.62 -4.18
N VAL A 322 -9.91 -23.48 -4.33
CA VAL A 322 -9.70 -24.27 -5.55
C VAL A 322 -10.24 -25.68 -5.30
N PRO A 323 -11.51 -25.95 -5.64
CA PRO A 323 -12.10 -27.27 -5.44
C PRO A 323 -11.38 -28.32 -6.29
N ILE A 324 -11.07 -29.45 -5.67
CA ILE A 324 -10.23 -30.52 -6.23
C ILE A 324 -10.95 -31.27 -7.38
N SER A 325 -12.28 -31.12 -7.49
CA SER A 325 -13.09 -31.69 -8.58
C SER A 325 -14.39 -30.93 -8.85
N ALA A 326 -14.92 -31.06 -10.08
CA ALA A 326 -16.25 -30.55 -10.46
C ALA A 326 -17.40 -31.09 -9.57
N SER A 327 -17.21 -32.28 -8.99
CA SER A 327 -18.19 -32.86 -8.06
C SER A 327 -18.20 -32.19 -6.69
N GLU A 328 -17.06 -31.66 -6.25
CA GLU A 328 -16.94 -30.90 -5.00
C GLU A 328 -17.41 -29.46 -5.19
N ILE A 329 -17.18 -28.86 -6.37
CA ILE A 329 -17.81 -27.58 -6.77
C ILE A 329 -19.32 -27.65 -6.60
N ALA A 330 -19.96 -28.68 -7.16
CA ALA A 330 -21.41 -28.81 -7.12
C ALA A 330 -21.95 -28.96 -5.69
N LYS A 331 -21.25 -29.71 -4.83
CA LYS A 331 -21.62 -29.89 -3.43
C LYS A 331 -21.44 -28.61 -2.62
N MET A 332 -20.31 -27.93 -2.81
CA MET A 332 -20.02 -26.65 -2.18
C MET A 332 -21.07 -25.61 -2.59
N ASN A 333 -21.31 -25.43 -3.89
CA ASN A 333 -22.28 -24.45 -4.38
C ASN A 333 -23.69 -24.73 -3.84
N ALA A 334 -24.10 -25.99 -3.72
CA ALA A 334 -25.38 -26.35 -3.13
C ALA A 334 -25.46 -26.00 -1.63
N ALA A 335 -24.42 -26.30 -0.85
CA ALA A 335 -24.35 -25.96 0.57
C ALA A 335 -24.31 -24.43 0.78
N LEU A 336 -23.50 -23.73 -0.02
CA LEU A 336 -23.35 -22.27 0.02
C LEU A 336 -24.67 -21.57 -0.34
N SER A 337 -25.34 -22.01 -1.40
CA SER A 337 -26.64 -21.45 -1.81
C SER A 337 -27.70 -21.62 -0.73
N SER A 338 -27.71 -22.79 -0.05
CA SER A 338 -28.62 -23.03 1.08
C SER A 338 -28.35 -22.07 2.23
N ARG A 339 -27.08 -21.90 2.61
CA ARG A 339 -26.69 -21.03 3.72
C ARG A 339 -26.89 -19.54 3.41
N LEU A 340 -26.59 -19.11 2.19
CA LEU A 340 -26.88 -17.76 1.70
C LEU A 340 -28.38 -17.45 1.78
N SER A 341 -29.24 -18.40 1.42
CA SER A 341 -30.69 -18.22 1.50
C SER A 341 -31.17 -18.07 2.95
N GLU A 342 -30.56 -18.79 3.90
CA GLU A 342 -30.84 -18.65 5.33
C GLU A 342 -30.40 -17.29 5.87
N LEU A 343 -29.20 -16.83 5.49
CA LEU A 343 -28.67 -15.53 5.90
C LEU A 343 -29.48 -14.37 5.29
N GLN A 344 -29.87 -14.48 4.01
CA GLN A 344 -30.74 -13.49 3.38
C GLN A 344 -32.06 -13.36 4.13
N ALA A 345 -32.66 -14.49 4.57
CA ALA A 345 -33.90 -14.44 5.33
C ALA A 345 -33.75 -13.77 6.72
N ILE A 346 -32.58 -13.90 7.35
CA ILE A 346 -32.27 -13.19 8.61
C ILE A 346 -32.12 -11.69 8.36
N GLU A 347 -31.40 -11.33 7.30
CA GLU A 347 -31.18 -9.93 6.91
C GLU A 347 -32.48 -9.25 6.49
N ASP A 348 -33.35 -9.94 5.74
CA ASP A 348 -34.68 -9.46 5.40
C ASP A 348 -35.51 -9.15 6.66
N ALA A 349 -35.42 -10.00 7.69
CA ALA A 349 -36.11 -9.81 8.96
C ALA A 349 -35.56 -8.63 9.78
N LEU A 350 -34.23 -8.49 9.84
CA LEU A 350 -33.57 -7.35 10.51
C LEU A 350 -33.88 -6.04 9.80
N ALA A 351 -33.86 -6.02 8.47
CA ALA A 351 -34.17 -4.85 7.69
C ALA A 351 -35.62 -4.38 7.90
N GLU A 352 -36.56 -5.32 8.00
CA GLU A 352 -37.96 -5.03 8.36
C GLU A 352 -38.08 -4.44 9.77
N GLU A 353 -37.37 -5.02 10.75
CA GLU A 353 -37.34 -4.51 12.14
C GLU A 353 -36.78 -3.08 12.24
N HIS A 354 -35.72 -2.81 11.49
CA HIS A 354 -35.04 -1.52 11.49
C HIS A 354 -35.61 -0.51 10.47
N GLY A 355 -36.64 -0.88 9.71
CA GLY A 355 -37.27 0.00 8.72
C GLY A 355 -36.33 0.41 7.58
N ARG A 356 -35.34 -0.42 7.26
CA ARG A 356 -34.37 -0.22 6.16
C ARG A 356 -34.61 -1.21 5.03
N ALA A 357 -34.00 -0.96 3.87
CA ALA A 357 -33.97 -1.96 2.81
C ALA A 357 -33.04 -3.12 3.23
N ALA A 358 -33.41 -4.34 2.86
CA ALA A 358 -32.59 -5.52 3.12
C ALA A 358 -31.36 -5.51 2.23
N ASN A 359 -30.20 -5.75 2.84
CA ASN A 359 -28.96 -5.91 2.10
C ASN A 359 -28.98 -7.27 1.39
N LYS A 360 -28.42 -7.31 0.17
CA LYS A 360 -28.32 -8.56 -0.58
C LYS A 360 -27.11 -9.34 -0.06
N VAL A 361 -27.37 -10.44 0.62
CA VAL A 361 -26.34 -11.35 1.12
C VAL A 361 -25.81 -12.18 -0.06
N SER A 362 -24.55 -11.97 -0.39
CA SER A 362 -23.84 -12.78 -1.39
C SER A 362 -22.43 -13.09 -0.90
N ILE A 363 -21.86 -14.19 -1.39
CA ILE A 363 -20.46 -14.56 -1.15
C ILE A 363 -19.77 -14.52 -2.50
N SER A 364 -18.63 -13.83 -2.56
CA SER A 364 -17.82 -13.80 -3.77
C SER A 364 -17.10 -15.10 -3.79
N SER A 365 -17.10 -15.71 -4.96
CA SER A 365 -16.13 -16.76 -5.22
C SER A 365 -14.71 -16.20 -5.32
N ARG A 366 -14.53 -14.88 -5.48
CA ARG A 366 -13.25 -14.22 -5.76
C ARG A 366 -12.97 -13.04 -4.82
N VAL A 367 -11.80 -13.03 -4.21
CA VAL A 367 -11.26 -11.84 -3.55
C VAL A 367 -10.70 -10.91 -4.61
N TYR A 368 -10.98 -9.62 -4.46
CA TYR A 368 -10.42 -8.55 -5.28
C TYR A 368 -9.77 -7.52 -4.37
N GLY A 369 -8.68 -6.92 -4.82
CA GLY A 369 -8.13 -5.74 -4.17
C GLY A 369 -6.90 -5.19 -4.88
N VAL A 370 -6.30 -4.17 -4.29
CA VAL A 370 -5.08 -3.53 -4.77
C VAL A 370 -3.89 -3.98 -3.91
N VAL A 371 -2.76 -4.29 -4.53
CA VAL A 371 -1.53 -4.66 -3.80
C VAL A 371 -0.93 -3.42 -3.14
N VAL A 372 -1.04 -3.34 -1.81
CA VAL A 372 -0.49 -2.25 -0.98
C VAL A 372 0.82 -2.63 -0.30
N GLY A 373 1.17 -3.91 -0.31
CA GLY A 373 2.46 -4.39 0.15
C GLY A 373 2.80 -5.73 -0.46
N LYS A 374 4.08 -6.07 -0.48
CA LYS A 374 4.55 -7.37 -0.92
C LYS A 374 5.85 -7.75 -0.23
N LYS A 375 5.98 -9.05 0.02
CA LYS A 375 7.20 -9.70 0.48
C LYS A 375 7.57 -10.79 -0.50
N VAL A 376 8.61 -10.54 -1.30
CA VAL A 376 9.14 -11.47 -2.29
C VAL A 376 10.29 -12.24 -1.67
N THR A 377 10.24 -13.57 -1.73
CA THR A 377 11.29 -14.46 -1.26
C THR A 377 11.68 -15.41 -2.37
N TYR A 378 12.97 -15.53 -2.62
CA TYR A 378 13.53 -16.49 -3.56
C TYR A 378 14.57 -17.35 -2.86
N SER A 379 14.51 -18.66 -3.09
CA SER A 379 15.49 -19.63 -2.64
C SER A 379 15.53 -20.83 -3.59
N ILE A 380 16.26 -21.88 -3.20
CA ILE A 380 16.26 -23.18 -3.89
C ILE A 380 14.85 -23.79 -3.99
N ASP A 381 13.92 -23.42 -3.11
CA ASP A 381 12.55 -23.91 -3.11
C ASP A 381 11.65 -23.17 -4.12
N GLY A 382 12.16 -22.10 -4.75
CA GLY A 382 11.47 -21.30 -5.75
C GLY A 382 11.20 -19.87 -5.31
N LEU A 383 10.33 -19.19 -6.08
CA LEU A 383 9.89 -17.82 -5.82
C LEU A 383 8.52 -17.83 -5.15
N LYS A 384 8.43 -17.13 -4.03
CA LYS A 384 7.19 -16.87 -3.30
C LYS A 384 7.01 -15.36 -3.16
N CYS A 385 5.77 -14.91 -3.28
CA CYS A 385 5.41 -13.53 -3.03
C CYS A 385 4.20 -13.54 -2.09
N GLU A 386 4.39 -13.13 -0.85
CA GLU A 386 3.29 -12.80 0.05
C GLU A 386 2.82 -11.38 -0.31
N LEU A 387 1.55 -11.23 -0.63
CA LEU A 387 0.96 -9.93 -0.97
C LEU A 387 0.23 -9.41 0.26
N THR A 388 0.17 -8.11 0.44
CA THR A 388 -0.81 -7.43 1.28
C THR A 388 -1.79 -6.73 0.35
N ILE A 389 -3.05 -7.14 0.40
CA ILE A 389 -4.08 -6.65 -0.52
C ILE A 389 -5.07 -5.79 0.25
N SER A 390 -5.42 -4.64 -0.31
CA SER A 390 -6.53 -3.84 0.15
C SER A 390 -7.71 -3.86 -0.84
N PRO A 391 -8.81 -4.56 -0.51
CA PRO A 391 -10.07 -4.48 -1.24
C PRO A 391 -10.67 -3.07 -1.30
N GLY A 392 -10.56 -2.29 -0.22
CA GLY A 392 -11.17 -0.96 -0.08
C GLY A 392 -10.74 0.08 -1.14
N LEU A 393 -9.55 -0.10 -1.74
CA LEU A 393 -9.06 0.79 -2.81
C LEU A 393 -9.80 0.60 -4.15
N LEU A 394 -10.49 -0.52 -4.35
CA LEU A 394 -11.27 -0.75 -5.58
C LEU A 394 -12.61 0.00 -5.57
N GLU A 395 -13.22 0.17 -4.39
CA GLU A 395 -14.54 0.79 -4.25
C GLU A 395 -14.54 2.29 -4.62
N VAL A 396 -13.36 2.90 -4.66
CA VAL A 396 -13.16 4.33 -4.96
C VAL A 396 -13.26 4.63 -6.48
N ASN A 397 -13.11 3.64 -7.37
CA ASN A 397 -13.01 3.86 -8.83
C ASN A 397 -14.18 3.37 -9.67
N ASP A 398 -14.73 2.22 -9.32
CA ASP A 398 -15.78 1.59 -10.09
C ASP A 398 -16.93 1.33 -9.12
N PRO A 399 -18.15 1.85 -9.36
CA PRO A 399 -19.29 1.40 -8.59
C PRO A 399 -19.36 -0.10 -8.78
N ILE A 400 -19.16 -0.79 -7.67
CA ILE A 400 -19.18 -2.23 -7.62
C ILE A 400 -20.55 -2.65 -8.14
N THR A 401 -20.61 -3.14 -9.38
CA THR A 401 -21.83 -3.71 -9.94
C THR A 401 -22.26 -4.91 -9.11
N ASP A 402 -23.54 -5.28 -9.14
CA ASP A 402 -24.10 -6.42 -8.38
C ASP A 402 -23.37 -7.77 -8.59
N GLU A 403 -22.47 -7.87 -9.57
CA GLU A 403 -21.61 -9.03 -9.83
C GLU A 403 -20.23 -8.96 -9.14
N SER A 404 -19.85 -7.78 -8.63
CA SER A 404 -18.56 -7.46 -7.99
C SER A 404 -18.67 -7.18 -6.49
N ILE A 405 -19.88 -7.01 -5.92
CA ILE A 405 -20.07 -6.83 -4.48
C ILE A 405 -19.98 -8.20 -3.86
N SER A 406 -18.80 -8.55 -3.38
CA SER A 406 -18.67 -9.58 -2.36
C SER A 406 -17.26 -9.61 -1.75
N GLY A 407 -16.90 -8.49 -1.14
CA GLY A 407 -15.94 -8.47 -0.04
C GLY A 407 -16.45 -9.29 1.14
N SER A 408 -15.52 -9.83 1.92
CA SER A 408 -15.74 -10.76 3.04
C SER A 408 -16.68 -10.24 4.12
N VAL A 409 -17.84 -10.89 4.27
CA VAL A 409 -18.71 -10.78 5.44
C VAL A 409 -18.40 -11.94 6.39
N TYR A 410 -17.80 -11.66 7.55
CA TYR A 410 -17.96 -12.52 8.73
C TYR A 410 -18.04 -11.67 10.00
N ASN A 411 -19.26 -11.63 10.55
CA ASN A 411 -19.60 -11.06 11.84
C ASN A 411 -19.64 -12.20 12.86
N LEU A 412 -18.88 -12.10 13.95
CA LEU A 412 -19.01 -12.97 15.14
C LEU A 412 -19.01 -12.08 16.39
N SER A 413 -20.15 -11.47 16.67
CA SER A 413 -20.52 -11.07 18.02
C SER A 413 -21.77 -11.85 18.45
N GLU A 414 -21.58 -13.14 18.78
CA GLU A 414 -22.51 -13.80 19.70
C GLU A 414 -22.15 -13.34 21.11
N GLU A 415 -22.87 -12.33 21.63
CA GLU A 415 -23.00 -12.16 23.07
C GLU A 415 -23.74 -13.39 23.60
N TYR A 416 -22.98 -14.34 24.15
CA TYR A 416 -23.53 -15.32 25.08
C TYR A 416 -23.80 -14.58 26.40
N GLU A 417 -25.03 -14.12 26.61
CA GLU A 417 -25.54 -13.85 27.96
C GLU A 417 -25.93 -15.18 28.61
N GLU A 418 -25.31 -15.50 29.76
CA GLU A 418 -25.85 -16.42 30.78
C GLU A 418 -26.72 -15.68 31.80
#